data_AF-A0AAU4R5G3-F1
#
_entry.id   AF-A0AAU4R5G3-F1
#
_cell.length_a   1.000
_cell.length_b   1.000
_cell.length_c   1.000
_cell.angle_alpha   90.00
_cell.angle_beta   90.00
_cell.angle_gamma   90.00
#
_symmetry.space_group_name_H-M   'P 1'
#
loop_
_entity.id
_entity.type
_entity.pdbx_description
1 polymer ?
#
loop_
_entity_poly.entity_id
_entity_poly.type
_entity_poly.pdbx_seq_one_letter_code
_entity_poly.pdbx_strand_id
1 'polypeptide(L)'
;MDAASAEKSDALTAQQAAAKLGKSIPELKLVQVYTEANDPNHLLGRPGGYTSKAAFSDSRVSSADVEGLDKDALERGGSVEVFKTEDEAKSRAEYIETIAKSMPSATEYHYIVGGILIRVSKLLTPTQAKDYEAGAKSL
;
A
#
# COMPACT_ATOMS: atom_id res chain seq x y z
N MET A 1 30.22 10.18 -12.13
CA MET A 1 28.83 10.55 -11.86
C MET A 1 28.37 9.67 -10.73
N ASP A 2 28.45 10.23 -9.53
CA ASP A 2 28.34 9.55 -8.25
C ASP A 2 27.05 8.76 -8.11
N ALA A 3 27.21 7.47 -7.85
CA ALA A 3 26.17 6.65 -7.27
C ALA A 3 25.91 7.18 -5.86
N ALA A 4 24.83 7.95 -5.71
CA ALA A 4 24.36 8.36 -4.40
C ALA A 4 24.08 7.10 -3.57
N SER A 5 24.92 6.95 -2.56
CA SER A 5 24.89 5.89 -1.56
C SER A 5 23.49 5.77 -0.97
N ALA A 6 22.80 4.68 -1.29
CA ALA A 6 21.58 4.29 -0.59
C ALA A 6 21.95 4.03 0.87
N GLU A 7 21.62 4.96 1.75
CA GLU A 7 21.72 4.72 3.19
C GLU A 7 20.81 3.54 3.52
N LYS A 8 21.41 2.45 4.01
CA LYS A 8 20.70 1.31 4.57
C LYS A 8 20.02 1.78 5.85
N SER A 9 18.76 2.22 5.74
CA SER A 9 17.88 2.25 6.89
C SER A 9 17.44 0.81 7.19
N ASP A 10 17.37 0.44 8.47
CA ASP A 10 16.74 -0.81 8.92
C ASP A 10 15.22 -0.84 8.67
N ALA A 11 14.67 0.20 8.03
CA ALA A 11 13.25 0.32 7.73
C ALA A 11 12.89 -0.52 6.48
N LEU A 12 11.79 -1.25 6.56
CA LEU A 12 11.29 -2.01 5.42
C LEU A 12 10.88 -1.09 4.28
N THR A 13 11.27 -1.46 3.06
CA THR A 13 10.65 -0.93 1.85
C THR A 13 9.23 -1.49 1.65
N ALA A 14 8.40 -0.79 0.87
CA ALA A 14 7.06 -1.25 0.51
C ALA A 14 7.06 -2.64 -0.15
N GLN A 15 8.07 -2.92 -0.98
CA GLN A 15 8.26 -4.24 -1.59
C GLN A 15 8.52 -5.33 -0.53
N GLN A 16 9.41 -5.06 0.43
CA GLN A 16 9.73 -6.01 1.50
C GLN A 16 8.54 -6.21 2.44
N ALA A 17 7.80 -5.15 2.77
CA ALA A 17 6.59 -5.22 3.57
C ALA A 17 5.50 -6.06 2.87
N ALA A 18 5.23 -5.81 1.59
CA ALA A 18 4.31 -6.63 0.80
C ALA A 18 4.74 -8.09 0.72
N ALA A 19 6.04 -8.36 0.53
CA ALA A 19 6.59 -9.72 0.53
C ALA A 19 6.47 -10.41 1.89
N LYS A 20 6.62 -9.69 3.00
CA LYS A 20 6.37 -10.23 4.35
C LYS A 20 4.89 -10.56 4.55
N LEU A 21 3.98 -9.66 4.18
CA LEU A 21 2.53 -9.89 4.25
C LEU A 21 2.12 -11.13 3.43
N GLY A 22 2.68 -11.30 2.23
CA GLY A 22 2.41 -12.46 1.38
C GLY A 22 2.84 -13.82 1.97
N LYS A 23 3.68 -13.84 3.02
CA LYS A 23 4.01 -15.09 3.75
C LYS A 23 2.86 -15.56 4.63
N SER A 24 2.05 -14.63 5.16
CA SER A 24 0.87 -14.93 5.98
C SER A 24 -0.44 -14.88 5.21
N ILE A 25 -0.45 -14.22 4.04
CA ILE A 25 -1.62 -14.04 3.17
C ILE A 25 -1.27 -14.60 1.78
N PRO A 26 -1.45 -15.91 1.53
CA PRO A 26 -1.06 -16.55 0.28
C PRO A 26 -1.74 -15.98 -0.97
N GLU A 27 -2.90 -15.32 -0.81
CA GLU A 27 -3.66 -14.69 -1.88
C GLU A 27 -3.05 -13.37 -2.35
N LEU A 28 -2.19 -12.76 -1.52
CA LEU A 28 -1.47 -11.53 -1.84
C LEU A 28 -0.32 -11.83 -2.81
N LYS A 29 -0.32 -11.13 -3.94
CA LYS A 29 0.79 -11.14 -4.90
C LYS A 29 1.24 -9.73 -5.21
N LEU A 30 2.54 -9.46 -5.04
CA LEU A 30 3.15 -8.21 -5.48
C LEU A 30 2.99 -8.04 -7.01
N VAL A 31 2.47 -6.90 -7.46
CA VAL A 31 2.24 -6.62 -8.88
C VAL A 31 3.08 -5.48 -9.43
N GLN A 32 3.39 -4.48 -8.60
CA GLN A 32 4.15 -3.31 -9.02
C GLN A 32 4.99 -2.76 -7.87
N VAL A 33 6.24 -2.36 -8.17
CA VAL A 33 7.08 -1.54 -7.30
C VAL A 33 7.29 -0.21 -8.00
N TYR A 34 6.97 0.89 -7.34
CA TYR A 34 7.01 2.20 -7.97
C TYR A 34 8.38 2.87 -7.81
N THR A 35 8.66 3.73 -8.78
CA THR A 35 9.80 4.63 -8.88
C THR A 35 9.27 6.05 -9.00
N GLU A 36 10.13 7.05 -8.84
CA GLU A 36 9.70 8.46 -8.86
C GLU A 36 9.08 8.85 -10.21
N ALA A 37 9.48 8.14 -11.28
CA ALA A 37 9.03 8.39 -12.64
C ALA A 37 7.65 7.78 -12.96
N ASN A 38 7.23 6.71 -12.28
CA ASN A 38 5.99 6.00 -12.59
C ASN A 38 4.99 5.96 -11.41
N ASP A 39 5.28 6.68 -10.33
CA ASP A 39 4.36 6.84 -9.22
C ASP A 39 3.15 7.71 -9.63
N PRO A 40 1.92 7.17 -9.63
CA PRO A 40 0.73 7.90 -10.10
C PRO A 40 0.38 9.12 -9.24
N ASN A 41 0.81 9.16 -7.97
CA ASN A 41 0.58 10.35 -7.12
C ASN A 41 1.73 11.35 -7.16
N HIS A 42 2.86 11.00 -7.79
CA HIS A 42 4.09 11.81 -7.82
C HIS A 42 4.61 12.25 -6.43
N LEU A 43 4.35 11.44 -5.40
CA LEU A 43 4.75 11.69 -4.01
C LEU A 43 6.05 10.97 -3.63
N LEU A 44 6.44 9.92 -4.37
CA LEU A 44 7.63 9.15 -4.05
C LEU A 44 8.90 10.03 -4.00
N GLY A 45 9.62 9.99 -2.89
CA GLY A 45 10.86 10.75 -2.68
C GLY A 45 10.68 12.25 -2.46
N ARG A 46 9.43 12.76 -2.41
CA ARG A 46 9.15 14.18 -2.19
C ARG A 46 9.08 14.52 -0.69
N PRO A 47 9.35 15.77 -0.29
CA PRO A 47 9.12 16.21 1.09
C PRO A 47 7.66 15.96 1.52
N GLY A 48 7.48 15.23 2.63
CA GLY A 48 6.16 14.83 3.14
C GLY A 48 5.48 13.70 2.34
N GLY A 49 6.17 13.11 1.36
CA GLY A 49 5.70 11.94 0.62
C GLY A 49 6.25 10.63 1.17
N TYR A 50 5.90 9.53 0.51
CA TYR A 50 6.43 8.21 0.85
C TYR A 50 7.86 8.03 0.31
N THR A 51 8.65 7.23 1.03
CA THR A 51 10.01 6.79 0.67
C THR A 51 9.99 5.55 -0.23
N SER A 52 8.93 4.75 -0.18
CA SER A 52 8.69 3.63 -1.11
C SER A 52 7.21 3.31 -1.26
N LYS A 53 6.83 2.79 -2.43
CA LYS A 53 5.46 2.33 -2.72
C LYS A 53 5.46 1.05 -3.53
N ALA A 54 4.52 0.17 -3.24
CA ALA A 54 4.25 -1.05 -3.99
C ALA A 54 2.75 -1.32 -4.08
N ALA A 55 2.30 -1.92 -5.16
CA ALA A 55 0.94 -2.43 -5.31
C ALA A 55 0.94 -3.97 -5.29
N PHE A 56 -0.15 -4.55 -4.79
CA PHE A 56 -0.37 -5.98 -4.79
C PHE A 56 -1.81 -6.29 -5.21
N SER A 57 -2.00 -7.48 -5.77
CA SER A 57 -3.32 -8.06 -6.00
C SER A 57 -3.65 -9.06 -4.89
N ASP A 58 -4.94 -9.27 -4.63
CA ASP A 58 -5.46 -10.33 -3.77
C ASP A 58 -6.39 -11.22 -4.59
N SER A 59 -6.08 -12.52 -4.69
CA SER A 59 -6.88 -13.45 -5.51
C SER A 59 -8.31 -13.69 -5.02
N ARG A 60 -8.68 -13.17 -3.85
CA ARG A 60 -10.05 -13.21 -3.32
C ARG A 60 -10.94 -12.12 -3.91
N VAL A 61 -10.35 -11.11 -4.56
CA VAL A 61 -11.10 -10.11 -5.33
C VAL A 61 -11.61 -10.76 -6.63
N SER A 62 -12.91 -10.65 -6.89
CA SER A 62 -13.53 -11.18 -8.10
C SER A 62 -13.00 -10.48 -9.34
N SER A 63 -12.63 -11.24 -10.37
CA SER A 63 -12.14 -10.69 -11.64
C SER A 63 -13.18 -9.83 -12.36
N ALA A 64 -14.48 -10.09 -12.13
CA ALA A 64 -15.57 -9.30 -12.70
C ALA A 64 -15.67 -7.89 -12.11
N ASP A 65 -15.31 -7.74 -10.83
CA ASP A 65 -15.38 -6.43 -10.13
C ASP A 65 -14.21 -5.50 -10.52
N VAL A 66 -13.18 -6.05 -11.16
CA VAL A 66 -11.95 -5.33 -11.56
C VAL A 66 -11.67 -5.45 -13.04
N GLU A 67 -12.68 -5.82 -13.84
CA GLU A 67 -12.56 -5.86 -15.29
C GLU A 67 -12.27 -4.46 -15.84
N GLY A 68 -11.31 -4.34 -16.75
CA GLY A 68 -10.91 -3.06 -17.34
C GLY A 68 -10.04 -2.15 -16.46
N LEU A 69 -9.82 -2.50 -15.19
CA LEU A 69 -8.88 -1.76 -14.33
C LEU A 69 -7.43 -2.13 -14.62
N ASP A 70 -6.51 -1.19 -14.39
CA ASP A 70 -5.07 -1.45 -14.48
C ASP A 70 -4.62 -2.55 -13.51
N LYS A 71 -3.51 -3.21 -13.81
CA LYS A 71 -3.02 -4.39 -13.07
C LYS A 71 -2.62 -4.07 -11.62
N ASP A 72 -2.27 -2.82 -11.38
CA ASP A 72 -1.84 -2.26 -10.10
C ASP A 72 -2.92 -1.38 -9.44
N ALA A 73 -4.14 -1.38 -9.98
CA ALA A 73 -5.29 -0.70 -9.38
C ALA A 73 -5.52 -1.20 -7.95
N LEU A 74 -5.77 -0.27 -7.03
CA LEU A 74 -5.95 -0.57 -5.61
C LEU A 74 -7.07 -1.59 -5.39
N GLU A 75 -8.13 -1.51 -6.19
CA GLU A 75 -9.32 -2.36 -6.14
C GLU A 75 -8.96 -3.85 -6.28
N ARG A 76 -7.88 -4.18 -7.00
CA ARG A 76 -7.43 -5.57 -7.21
C ARG A 76 -6.84 -6.23 -5.97
N GLY A 77 -6.56 -5.47 -4.91
CA GLY A 77 -6.03 -6.01 -3.66
C GLY A 77 -5.64 -4.89 -2.72
N GLY A 78 -4.62 -4.12 -3.10
CA GLY A 78 -4.20 -2.98 -2.32
C GLY A 78 -2.83 -2.44 -2.66
N SER A 79 -2.30 -1.59 -1.78
CA SER A 79 -0.96 -1.04 -1.90
C SER A 79 -0.31 -0.83 -0.54
N VAL A 80 1.02 -0.83 -0.52
CA VAL A 80 1.83 -0.46 0.64
C VAL A 80 2.56 0.83 0.33
N GLU A 81 2.46 1.80 1.22
CA GLU A 81 3.16 3.10 1.18
C GLU A 81 4.01 3.21 2.46
N VAL A 82 5.32 3.46 2.33
CA VAL A 82 6.22 3.62 3.47
C VAL A 82 6.65 5.07 3.58
N PHE A 83 6.55 5.63 4.77
CA PHE A 83 6.87 6.99 5.14
C PHE A 83 8.04 7.01 6.11
N LYS A 84 8.59 8.21 6.38
CA LYS A 84 9.68 8.35 7.34
C LYS A 84 9.19 8.15 8.77
N THR A 85 7.96 8.55 9.06
CA THR A 85 7.37 8.47 10.39
C THR A 85 5.95 7.92 10.36
N GLU A 86 5.50 7.43 11.51
CA GLU A 86 4.11 6.98 11.69
C GLU A 86 3.10 8.11 11.50
N ASP A 87 3.43 9.32 11.93
CA ASP A 87 2.54 10.47 11.80
C ASP A 87 2.34 10.88 10.33
N GLU A 88 3.37 10.74 9.49
CA GLU A 88 3.25 10.94 8.04
C GLU A 88 2.32 9.88 7.41
N ALA A 89 2.45 8.61 7.82
CA ALA A 89 1.57 7.53 7.37
C ALA A 89 0.11 7.75 7.80
N LYS A 90 -0.12 8.19 9.05
CA LYS A 90 -1.45 8.58 9.57
C LYS A 90 -2.04 9.75 8.81
N SER A 91 -1.26 10.80 8.58
CA SER A 91 -1.70 11.97 7.81
C SER A 91 -2.13 11.57 6.39
N ARG A 92 -1.44 10.62 5.77
CA ARG A 92 -1.83 10.07 4.47
C ARG A 92 -3.16 9.31 4.54
N ALA A 93 -3.33 8.44 5.53
CA ALA A 93 -4.57 7.68 5.73
C ALA A 93 -5.76 8.63 5.92
N GLU A 94 -5.64 9.60 6.84
CA GLU A 94 -6.68 10.60 7.13
C GLU A 94 -7.06 11.44 5.90
N TYR A 95 -6.07 11.81 5.07
CA TYR A 95 -6.31 12.50 3.81
C TYR A 95 -7.17 11.65 2.86
N ILE A 96 -6.83 10.38 2.69
CA ILE A 96 -7.58 9.45 1.83
C ILE A 96 -8.99 9.22 2.40
N GLU A 97 -9.14 9.01 3.71
CA GLU A 97 -10.45 8.86 4.35
C GLU A 97 -11.33 10.10 4.17
N THR A 98 -10.74 11.29 4.20
CA THR A 98 -11.47 12.54 3.96
C THR A 98 -12.03 12.59 2.54
N ILE A 99 -11.27 12.14 1.54
CA ILE A 99 -11.75 11.99 0.17
C ILE A 99 -12.88 10.95 0.09
N ALA A 100 -12.71 9.80 0.76
CA ALA A 100 -13.69 8.73 0.76
C ALA A 100 -15.06 9.14 1.34
N LYS A 101 -15.09 10.08 2.30
CA LYS A 101 -16.35 10.65 2.83
C LYS A 101 -17.19 11.36 1.76
N SER A 102 -16.55 11.97 0.77
CA SER A 102 -17.23 12.62 -0.36
C SER A 102 -17.42 11.70 -1.57
N MET A 103 -16.69 10.58 -1.61
CA MET A 103 -16.70 9.64 -2.72
C MET A 103 -16.71 8.19 -2.18
N PRO A 104 -17.89 7.60 -1.94
CA PRO A 104 -18.00 6.22 -1.42
C PRO A 104 -17.34 5.16 -2.31
N SER A 105 -17.11 5.48 -3.59
CA SER A 105 -16.34 4.60 -4.47
C SER A 105 -14.88 4.46 -4.03
N ALA A 106 -14.30 5.48 -3.38
CA ALA A 106 -12.91 5.53 -2.92
C ALA A 106 -12.70 4.98 -1.50
N THR A 107 -13.71 4.35 -0.88
CA THR A 107 -13.54 3.69 0.42
C THR A 107 -12.53 2.54 0.32
N GLU A 108 -11.68 2.41 1.33
CA GLU A 108 -10.64 1.39 1.46
C GLU A 108 -10.38 1.15 2.96
N TYR A 109 -9.72 0.04 3.29
CA TYR A 109 -9.24 -0.21 4.66
C TYR A 109 -7.80 0.26 4.80
N HIS A 110 -7.46 0.84 5.95
CA HIS A 110 -6.10 1.27 6.29
C HIS A 110 -5.59 0.54 7.52
N TYR A 111 -4.34 0.07 7.44
CA TYR A 111 -3.61 -0.47 8.58
C TYR A 111 -2.24 0.20 8.64
N ILE A 112 -1.89 0.74 9.80
CA ILE A 112 -0.64 1.49 10.01
C ILE A 112 0.21 0.77 11.05
N VAL A 113 1.49 0.55 10.72
CA VAL A 113 2.51 0.04 11.64
C VAL A 113 3.79 0.82 11.43
N GLY A 114 4.18 1.60 12.45
CA GLY A 114 5.25 2.59 12.30
C GLY A 114 4.99 3.49 11.09
N GLY A 115 6.01 3.75 10.28
CA GLY A 115 5.86 4.52 9.04
C GLY A 115 5.20 3.78 7.87
N ILE A 116 4.64 2.57 8.06
CA ILE A 116 4.07 1.77 6.96
C ILE A 116 2.56 1.92 6.96
N LEU A 117 2.00 2.40 5.85
CA LEU A 117 0.57 2.40 5.54
C LEU A 117 0.24 1.27 4.56
N ILE A 118 -0.60 0.34 4.99
CA ILE A 118 -1.18 -0.72 4.16
C ILE A 118 -2.60 -0.28 3.80
N ARG A 119 -2.82 -0.08 2.50
CA ARG A 119 -4.11 0.27 1.91
C ARG A 119 -4.71 -0.99 1.30
N VAL A 120 -5.94 -1.34 1.64
CA VAL A 120 -6.59 -2.59 1.22
C VAL A 120 -7.93 -2.28 0.56
N SER A 121 -8.19 -2.93 -0.58
CA SER A 121 -9.42 -2.79 -1.36
C SER A 121 -10.66 -3.05 -0.51
N LYS A 122 -11.69 -2.20 -0.66
CA LYS A 122 -13.02 -2.44 -0.09
C LYS A 122 -13.76 -3.64 -0.70
N LEU A 123 -13.27 -4.18 -1.82
CA LEU A 123 -13.85 -5.37 -2.45
C LEU A 123 -13.54 -6.64 -1.65
N LEU A 124 -12.54 -6.58 -0.77
CA LEU A 124 -12.34 -7.60 0.24
C LEU A 124 -13.34 -7.40 1.38
N THR A 125 -13.89 -8.50 1.88
CA THR A 125 -14.77 -8.47 3.04
C THR A 125 -14.01 -8.00 4.29
N PRO A 126 -14.69 -7.45 5.32
CA PRO A 126 -14.04 -7.07 6.58
C PRO A 126 -13.25 -8.21 7.22
N THR A 127 -13.72 -9.46 7.07
CA THR A 127 -13.01 -10.65 7.55
C THR A 127 -11.68 -10.86 6.82
N GLN A 128 -11.66 -10.72 5.50
CA GLN A 128 -10.43 -10.85 4.70
C GLN A 128 -9.48 -9.67 4.93
N ALA A 129 -10.01 -8.46 5.12
CA ALA A 129 -9.22 -7.27 5.44
C ALA A 129 -8.48 -7.42 6.77
N LYS A 130 -9.08 -8.09 7.78
CA LYS A 130 -8.43 -8.37 9.07
C LYS A 130 -7.16 -9.22 8.96
N ASP A 131 -7.00 -10.01 7.91
CA ASP A 131 -5.75 -10.75 7.68
C ASP A 131 -4.57 -9.78 7.47
N TYR A 132 -4.83 -8.62 6.85
CA TYR A 132 -3.85 -7.56 6.68
C TYR A 132 -3.55 -6.83 8.00
N GLU A 133 -4.55 -6.62 8.86
CA GLU A 133 -4.34 -6.11 10.22
C GLU A 133 -3.44 -7.04 11.03
N ALA A 134 -3.68 -8.35 10.94
CA ALA A 134 -2.87 -9.36 11.62
C ALA A 134 -1.46 -9.44 11.05
N GLY A 135 -1.33 -9.43 9.72
CA GLY A 135 -0.04 -9.41 9.02
C GLY A 135 0.78 -8.16 9.33
N ALA A 136 0.13 -6.99 9.45
CA ALA A 136 0.78 -5.72 9.77
C ALA A 136 1.57 -5.79 11.08
N LYS A 137 1.05 -6.51 12.09
CA LYS A 137 1.68 -6.69 13.41
C LYS A 137 3.03 -7.43 13.35
N SER A 138 3.35 -8.05 12.22
CA SER A 138 4.61 -8.78 11.97
C SER A 138 5.63 -8.02 11.13
N LEU A 139 5.31 -6.78 10.73
CA LEU A 139 6.17 -5.95 9.89
C LEU A 139 7.32 -5.33 10.68
#